data_AF-A0A367EMX9-F1
#
_entry.id   AF-A0A367EMX9-F1
#
_cell.length_a   1.000
_cell.length_b   1.000
_cell.length_c   1.000
_cell.angle_alpha   90.00
_cell.angle_beta   90.00
_cell.angle_gamma   90.00
#
_symmetry.space_group_name_H-M   'P 1'
#
loop_
_entity.id
_entity.type
_entity.pdbx_description
1 polymer ?
#
loop_
_entity_poly.entity_id
_entity_poly.type
_entity_poly.pdbx_seq_one_letter_code
_entity_poly.pdbx_strand_id
1 'polypeptide(L)'
;MADVQVGALVVALEGYGRRASDGARAAADVMALASEREIKTTLRTYTHSKGTLTPSPPGSPPALVSGGLRRSVKARRPRQTGAARWEAHTAPSIEYSRIQELGGWTGRGHLSYLPPRPYVGPSHIRLMASGELERQARAAFAAKVGLT
;
A
#
# COMPACT_ATOMS: atom_id res chain seq x y z
N MET A 1 -18.72 12.71 46.50
CA MET A 1 -17.79 12.52 45.36
C MET A 1 -17.49 11.03 45.30
N ALA A 2 -17.83 10.36 44.20
CA ALA A 2 -17.55 8.94 44.06
C ALA A 2 -16.03 8.74 44.12
N ASP A 3 -15.58 7.90 45.04
CA ASP A 3 -14.18 7.53 45.18
C ASP A 3 -13.81 6.77 43.90
N VAL A 4 -13.09 7.44 42.99
CA VAL A 4 -12.61 6.81 41.77
C VAL A 4 -11.64 5.74 42.24
N GLN A 5 -12.02 4.47 42.12
CA GLN A 5 -11.11 3.37 42.37
C GLN A 5 -9.96 3.48 41.35
N VAL A 6 -8.86 4.08 41.77
CA VAL A 6 -7.69 4.39 40.92
C VAL A 6 -7.23 3.15 40.17
N GLY A 7 -7.28 1.97 40.81
CA GLY A 7 -6.97 0.69 40.17
C GLY A 7 -7.89 0.36 38.99
N ALA A 8 -9.21 0.56 39.12
CA ALA A 8 -10.16 0.33 38.03
C ALA A 8 -9.96 1.33 36.87
N LEU A 9 -9.63 2.59 37.19
CA LEU A 9 -9.31 3.60 36.18
C LEU A 9 -8.05 3.24 35.40
N VAL A 10 -6.97 2.81 36.07
CA VAL A 10 -5.72 2.39 35.40
C VAL A 10 -5.98 1.23 34.44
N VAL A 11 -6.69 0.19 34.88
CA VAL A 11 -7.04 -0.97 34.03
C VAL A 11 -7.86 -0.54 32.81
N ALA A 12 -8.82 0.38 33.01
CA ALA A 12 -9.63 0.91 31.91
C ALA A 12 -8.77 1.66 30.89
N LEU A 13 -7.87 2.54 31.34
CA LEU A 13 -6.97 3.32 30.49
C LEU A 13 -6.00 2.42 29.71
N GLU A 14 -5.42 1.41 30.35
CA GLU A 14 -4.60 0.40 29.66
C GLU A 14 -5.39 -0.39 28.61
N GLY A 15 -6.67 -0.68 28.90
CA GLY A 15 -7.60 -1.29 27.96
C GLY A 15 -7.83 -0.41 26.73
N TYR A 16 -8.01 0.91 26.92
CA TYR A 16 -8.11 1.87 25.81
C TYR A 16 -6.83 1.93 24.99
N GLY A 17 -5.66 1.97 25.63
CA GLY A 17 -4.37 1.97 24.94
C GLY A 17 -4.17 0.74 24.05
N ARG A 18 -4.54 -0.45 24.53
CA ARG A 18 -4.51 -1.69 23.75
C ARG A 18 -5.45 -1.63 22.54
N ARG A 19 -6.70 -1.24 22.73
CA ARG A 19 -7.67 -1.09 21.64
C ARG A 19 -7.23 -0.05 20.60
N ALA A 20 -6.66 1.07 21.03
CA ALA A 20 -6.13 2.08 20.13
C ALA A 20 -4.95 1.54 19.30
N SER A 21 -4.04 0.77 19.92
CA SER A 21 -2.96 0.10 19.20
C SER A 21 -3.48 -0.92 18.16
N ASP A 22 -4.46 -1.74 18.53
CA ASP A 22 -5.10 -2.69 17.61
C ASP A 22 -5.83 -1.98 16.47
N GLY A 23 -6.48 -0.84 16.76
CA GLY A 23 -7.08 0.02 15.75
C GLY A 23 -6.05 0.61 14.79
N ALA A 24 -4.93 1.10 15.30
CA ALA A 24 -3.84 1.63 14.47
C ALA A 24 -3.22 0.53 13.58
N ARG A 25 -3.06 -0.69 14.12
CA ARG A 25 -2.64 -1.84 13.33
C ARG A 25 -3.62 -2.16 12.20
N ALA A 26 -4.91 -2.21 12.50
CA ALA A 26 -5.96 -2.50 11.52
C ALA A 26 -6.02 -1.42 10.43
N ALA A 27 -5.89 -0.14 10.82
CA ALA A 27 -5.81 0.98 9.89
C ALA A 27 -4.61 0.86 8.94
N ALA A 28 -3.41 0.57 9.47
CA ALA A 28 -2.22 0.37 8.64
C ALA A 28 -2.37 -0.79 7.64
N ASP A 29 -3.03 -1.88 8.05
CA ASP A 29 -3.26 -3.05 7.19
C ASP A 29 -4.18 -2.71 6.01
N VAL A 30 -5.33 -2.08 6.27
CA VAL A 30 -6.27 -1.71 5.21
C VAL A 30 -5.68 -0.67 4.26
N MET A 31 -4.88 0.28 4.77
CA MET A 31 -4.17 1.25 3.93
C MET A 31 -3.19 0.58 2.96
N ALA A 32 -2.43 -0.42 3.44
CA ALA A 32 -1.51 -1.16 2.60
C ALA A 32 -2.23 -2.00 1.54
N LEU A 33 -3.35 -2.63 1.90
CA LEU A 33 -4.21 -3.38 0.98
C LEU A 33 -4.87 -2.49 -0.07
N ALA A 34 -5.32 -1.29 0.32
CA ALA A 34 -5.85 -0.29 -0.61
C ALA A 34 -4.77 0.14 -1.63
N SER A 35 -3.56 0.39 -1.14
CA SER A 35 -2.40 0.71 -2.00
C SER A 35 -2.07 -0.44 -2.96
N GLU A 36 -2.10 -1.69 -2.48
CA GLU A 36 -1.88 -2.86 -3.34
C GLU A 36 -2.93 -2.96 -4.44
N ARG A 37 -4.21 -2.72 -4.09
CA ARG A 37 -5.32 -2.75 -5.04
C ARG A 37 -5.17 -1.67 -6.11
N GLU A 38 -4.90 -0.43 -5.71
CA GLU A 38 -4.78 0.70 -6.66
C GLU A 38 -3.60 0.51 -7.62
N ILE A 39 -2.44 0.10 -7.10
CA ILE A 39 -1.28 -0.23 -7.93
C ILE A 39 -1.63 -1.35 -8.93
N LYS A 40 -2.35 -2.39 -8.49
CA LYS A 40 -2.75 -3.49 -9.36
C LYS A 40 -3.78 -3.08 -10.41
N THR A 41 -4.69 -2.16 -10.08
CA THR A 41 -5.65 -1.59 -11.02
C THR A 41 -4.91 -0.80 -12.10
N THR A 42 -3.96 0.04 -11.70
CA THR A 42 -3.10 0.82 -12.60
C THR A 42 -2.30 -0.07 -13.55
N LEU A 43 -1.75 -1.18 -13.05
CA LEU A 43 -1.02 -2.15 -13.87
C LEU A 43 -1.92 -2.99 -14.80
N ARG A 44 -3.24 -2.81 -14.78
CA ARG A 44 -4.18 -3.44 -15.73
C ARG A 44 -4.57 -2.51 -16.88
N THR A 45 -4.19 -1.22 -16.83
CA THR A 45 -4.67 -0.22 -17.81
C THR A 45 -4.31 -0.57 -19.26
N TYR A 46 -3.12 -1.12 -19.50
CA TYR A 46 -2.69 -1.55 -20.84
C TYR A 46 -2.36 -3.04 -20.84
N THR A 47 -2.72 -3.74 -21.90
CA THR A 47 -2.42 -5.17 -22.09
C THR A 47 -1.98 -5.39 -23.53
N HIS A 48 -1.00 -6.27 -23.76
CA HIS A 48 -0.62 -6.71 -25.11
C HIS A 48 -0.13 -8.14 -25.15
N SER A 49 -0.17 -8.72 -26.34
CA SER A 49 0.35 -10.06 -26.60
C SER A 49 1.88 -10.08 -26.57
N LYS A 50 2.45 -11.19 -26.10
CA LYS A 50 3.90 -11.40 -26.10
C LYS A 50 4.46 -11.29 -27.53
N GLY A 51 5.58 -10.59 -27.69
CA GLY A 51 6.26 -10.43 -28.98
C GLY A 51 5.71 -9.29 -29.85
N THR A 52 4.71 -8.56 -29.37
CA THR A 52 4.25 -7.31 -30.02
C THR A 52 4.92 -6.09 -29.41
N LEU A 53 4.97 -5.00 -30.18
CA LEU A 53 5.44 -3.70 -29.67
C LEU A 53 4.60 -3.28 -28.46
N THR A 54 5.27 -2.82 -27.40
CA THR A 54 4.62 -2.40 -26.16
C THR A 54 3.70 -1.20 -26.43
N PRO A 55 2.38 -1.29 -26.18
CA PRO A 55 1.43 -0.24 -26.53
C PRO A 55 1.41 0.94 -25.54
N SER A 56 2.12 0.86 -24.41
CA SER A 56 2.12 1.92 -23.41
C SER A 56 2.77 3.21 -23.95
N PRO A 57 2.08 4.35 -23.93
CA PRO A 57 2.70 5.66 -24.22
C PRO A 57 3.73 6.04 -23.15
N PRO A 58 4.84 6.73 -23.49
CA PRO A 58 5.82 7.21 -22.51
C PRO A 58 5.16 7.89 -21.29
N GLY A 59 5.66 7.63 -20.08
CA GLY A 59 5.07 8.13 -18.83
C GLY A 59 3.81 7.39 -18.34
N SER A 60 3.17 6.57 -19.18
CA SER A 60 2.07 5.69 -18.76
C SER A 60 2.60 4.44 -18.04
N PRO A 61 1.77 3.75 -17.22
CA PRO A 61 2.19 2.51 -16.58
C PRO A 61 2.58 1.43 -17.60
N PRO A 62 3.44 0.47 -17.21
CA PRO A 62 3.86 -0.60 -18.11
C PRO A 62 2.67 -1.48 -18.51
N ALA A 63 2.63 -1.87 -19.78
CA ALA A 63 1.60 -2.77 -20.28
C ALA A 63 1.79 -4.19 -19.73
N LEU A 64 0.66 -4.83 -19.47
CA LEU A 64 0.58 -6.19 -18.99
C LEU A 64 0.81 -7.16 -20.16
N VAL A 65 1.86 -7.99 -20.04
CA VAL A 65 2.08 -9.15 -20.91
C VAL A 65 1.62 -10.42 -20.20
N SER A 66 2.35 -10.83 -19.15
CA SER A 66 2.05 -12.04 -18.36
C SER A 66 1.40 -11.72 -17.01
N GLY A 67 1.39 -10.44 -16.61
CA GLY A 67 0.96 -9.99 -15.29
C GLY A 67 1.94 -10.26 -14.15
N GLY A 68 3.18 -10.70 -14.42
CA GLY A 68 4.19 -10.99 -13.39
C GLY A 68 4.43 -9.81 -12.44
N LEU A 69 4.68 -8.61 -12.99
CA LEU A 69 4.83 -7.37 -12.20
C LEU A 69 3.62 -7.11 -11.31
N ARG A 70 2.41 -7.14 -11.87
CA ARG A 70 1.16 -6.95 -11.12
C ARG A 70 1.02 -7.95 -9.98
N ARG A 71 1.29 -9.24 -10.22
CA ARG A 71 1.21 -10.28 -9.18
C ARG A 71 2.27 -10.11 -8.09
N SER A 72 3.41 -9.51 -8.40
CA SER A 72 4.50 -9.27 -7.45
C SER A 72 4.22 -8.15 -6.44
N VAL A 73 3.26 -7.26 -6.73
CA VAL A 73 2.86 -6.20 -5.80
C VAL A 73 2.11 -6.83 -4.63
N LYS A 74 2.67 -6.67 -3.43
CA LYS A 74 2.15 -7.22 -2.18
C LYS A 74 2.24 -6.19 -1.06
N ALA A 75 1.14 -6.04 -0.33
CA ALA A 75 1.10 -5.44 0.98
C ALA A 75 1.81 -6.37 1.97
N ARG A 76 2.70 -5.79 2.77
CA ARG A 76 3.34 -6.45 3.91
C ARG A 76 2.52 -6.17 5.15
N ARG A 77 2.45 -7.16 6.03
CA ARG A 77 1.75 -7.04 7.32
C ARG A 77 2.29 -5.84 8.11
N PRO A 78 1.44 -5.10 8.83
CA PRO A 78 1.89 -4.01 9.67
C PRO A 78 2.90 -4.48 10.72
N ARG A 79 3.96 -3.71 10.91
CA ARG A 79 4.95 -3.86 11.97
C ARG A 79 4.81 -2.70 12.94
N GLN A 80 4.92 -2.98 14.24
CA GLN A 80 4.93 -1.94 15.25
C GLN A 80 6.27 -1.19 15.19
N THR A 81 6.20 0.14 15.12
CA THR A 81 7.38 1.04 15.08
C THR A 81 7.43 2.01 16.26
N GLY A 82 6.41 2.00 17.12
CA GLY A 82 6.36 2.78 18.36
C GLY A 82 5.11 2.48 19.19
N ALA A 83 4.92 3.25 20.27
CA ALA A 83 3.71 3.16 21.09
C ALA A 83 2.48 3.50 20.23
N ALA A 84 1.57 2.54 20.05
CA ALA A 84 0.41 2.63 19.16
C ALA A 84 0.73 3.06 17.71
N ARG A 85 1.98 2.94 17.25
CA ARG A 85 2.42 3.29 15.90
C ARG A 85 2.71 2.02 15.11
N TRP A 86 2.02 1.89 13.98
CA TRP A 86 2.12 0.74 13.09
C TRP A 86 2.39 1.22 11.68
N GLU A 87 3.33 0.54 11.00
CA GLU A 87 3.71 0.83 9.63
C GLU A 87 3.53 -0.41 8.77
N ALA A 88 2.97 -0.23 7.59
CA ALA A 88 2.82 -1.26 6.58
C ALA A 88 3.38 -0.74 5.26
N HIS A 89 3.89 -1.66 4.43
CA HIS A 89 4.53 -1.31 3.17
C HIS A 89 3.89 -2.09 2.04
N THR A 90 3.71 -1.43 0.90
CA THR A 90 3.26 -2.08 -0.33
C THR A 90 4.33 -1.89 -1.39
N ALA A 91 4.88 -3.00 -1.88
CA ALA A 91 5.91 -2.96 -2.89
C ALA A 91 5.85 -4.17 -3.83
N PRO A 92 6.28 -4.01 -5.09
CA PRO A 92 6.63 -5.13 -5.96
C PRO A 92 7.88 -5.87 -5.46
N SER A 93 7.96 -7.17 -5.71
CA SER A 93 9.09 -8.01 -5.27
C SER A 93 10.10 -8.35 -6.38
N ILE A 94 9.89 -7.88 -7.61
CA ILE A 94 10.75 -8.22 -8.75
C ILE A 94 11.68 -7.06 -9.10
N GLU A 95 12.94 -7.33 -9.42
CA GLU A 95 13.93 -6.28 -9.73
C GLU A 95 13.50 -5.36 -10.88
N TYR A 96 12.87 -5.96 -11.89
CA TYR A 96 12.34 -5.26 -13.06
C TYR A 96 11.32 -4.16 -12.71
N SER A 97 10.71 -4.23 -11.53
CA SER A 97 9.74 -3.23 -11.06
C SER A 97 10.36 -1.85 -10.87
N ARG A 98 11.64 -1.80 -10.46
CA ARG A 98 12.37 -0.55 -10.22
C ARG A 98 12.79 0.10 -11.52
N ILE A 99 13.24 -0.71 -12.49
CA ILE A 99 13.55 -0.24 -13.85
C ILE A 99 12.29 0.32 -14.51
N GLN A 100 11.13 -0.30 -14.30
CA GLN A 100 9.86 0.23 -14.78
C GLN A 100 9.49 1.55 -14.11
N GLU A 101 9.60 1.65 -12.77
CA GLU A 101 9.21 2.89 -12.06
C GLU A 101 10.15 4.07 -12.38
N LEU A 102 11.47 3.84 -12.42
CA LEU A 102 12.48 4.90 -12.46
C LEU A 102 13.19 5.03 -13.82
N GLY A 103 12.93 4.13 -14.76
CA GLY A 103 13.75 3.96 -15.96
C GLY A 103 15.08 3.27 -15.66
N GLY A 104 15.75 2.81 -16.70
CA GLY A 104 17.09 2.22 -16.56
C GLY A 104 17.48 1.26 -17.68
N TRP A 105 18.73 0.80 -17.62
CA TRP A 105 19.32 -0.13 -18.57
C TRP A 105 18.95 -1.59 -18.23
N THR A 106 18.49 -2.33 -19.23
CA THR A 106 17.99 -3.70 -19.13
C THR A 106 18.37 -4.53 -20.35
N GLY A 107 17.93 -5.79 -20.37
CA GLY A 107 18.26 -6.75 -21.43
C GLY A 107 19.63 -7.40 -21.24
N ARG A 108 19.99 -8.31 -22.16
CA ARG A 108 21.28 -8.99 -22.16
C ARG A 108 22.39 -7.94 -22.31
N GLY A 109 23.34 -7.91 -21.37
CA GLY A 109 24.45 -6.96 -21.36
C GLY A 109 24.04 -5.50 -21.11
N HIS A 110 22.83 -5.24 -20.58
CA HIS A 110 22.33 -3.88 -20.31
C HIS A 110 22.29 -2.98 -21.56
N LEU A 111 22.05 -3.55 -22.74
CA LEU A 111 22.11 -2.83 -24.01
C LEU A 111 20.82 -2.08 -24.38
N SER A 112 19.75 -2.19 -23.58
CA SER A 112 18.47 -1.55 -23.87
C SER A 112 18.07 -0.59 -22.75
N TYR A 113 17.91 0.69 -23.07
CA TYR A 113 17.37 1.66 -22.12
C TYR A 113 15.84 1.66 -22.15
N LEU A 114 15.23 1.52 -20.97
CA LEU A 114 13.80 1.66 -20.79
C LEU A 114 13.49 3.01 -20.14
N PRO A 115 12.65 3.87 -20.75
CA PRO A 115 12.23 5.11 -20.12
C PRO A 115 11.33 4.83 -18.89
N PRO A 116 11.24 5.75 -17.93
CA PRO A 116 10.36 5.62 -16.76
C PRO A 116 8.89 5.41 -17.15
N ARG A 117 8.24 4.47 -16.47
CA ARG A 117 6.83 4.09 -16.58
C ARG A 117 6.22 4.08 -15.18
N PRO A 118 6.14 5.24 -14.50
CA PRO A 118 5.76 5.29 -13.10
C PRO A 118 4.34 4.76 -12.90
N TYR A 119 4.17 3.86 -11.93
CA TYR A 119 2.89 3.27 -11.58
C TYR A 119 2.68 3.24 -10.07
N VAL A 120 3.72 3.31 -9.24
CA VAL A 120 3.58 3.39 -7.78
C VAL A 120 3.26 4.81 -7.34
N GLY A 121 4.10 5.78 -7.71
CA GLY A 121 3.92 7.19 -7.33
C GLY A 121 2.54 7.75 -7.74
N PRO A 122 2.14 7.63 -9.02
CA PRO A 122 0.82 8.08 -9.47
C PRO A 122 -0.35 7.38 -8.78
N SER A 123 -0.22 6.08 -8.48
CA SER A 123 -1.24 5.33 -7.73
C SER A 123 -1.40 5.87 -6.31
N HIS A 124 -0.29 6.16 -5.64
CA HIS A 124 -0.32 6.76 -4.30
C HIS A 124 -1.01 8.13 -4.31
N ILE A 125 -0.66 8.99 -5.28
CA ILE A 125 -1.28 10.32 -5.41
C ILE A 125 -2.80 10.20 -5.64
N ARG A 126 -3.24 9.32 -6.55
CA ARG A 126 -4.68 9.09 -6.79
C ARG A 126 -5.41 8.61 -5.54
N LEU A 127 -4.80 7.69 -4.81
CA LEU A 127 -5.41 7.10 -3.62
C LEU A 127 -5.48 8.08 -2.45
N MET A 128 -4.50 8.98 -2.32
CA MET A 128 -4.56 10.09 -1.37
C MET A 128 -5.64 11.09 -1.77
N ALA A 129 -5.70 11.47 -3.04
CA ALA A 129 -6.65 12.44 -3.55
C ALA A 129 -8.12 11.97 -3.46
N SER A 130 -8.37 10.65 -3.52
CA SER A 130 -9.72 10.09 -3.41
C SER A 130 -10.27 10.04 -1.98
N GLY A 131 -9.43 10.25 -0.96
CA GLY A 131 -9.79 10.08 0.44
C GLY A 131 -10.08 8.63 0.86
N GLU A 132 -9.85 7.66 -0.03
CA GLU A 132 -10.11 6.23 0.24
C GLU A 132 -9.30 5.71 1.42
N LEU A 133 -8.01 6.08 1.49
CA LEU A 133 -7.11 5.66 2.58
C LEU A 133 -7.63 6.11 3.92
N GLU A 134 -7.98 7.38 4.04
CA GLU A 134 -8.49 7.95 5.29
C GLU A 134 -9.80 7.28 5.69
N ARG A 135 -10.73 7.13 4.73
CA ARG A 135 -12.03 6.52 5.01
C ARG A 135 -11.90 5.08 5.50
N GLN A 136 -11.11 4.25 4.81
CA GLN A 136 -10.90 2.86 5.21
C GLN A 136 -10.15 2.76 6.54
N ALA A 137 -9.12 3.58 6.74
CA ALA A 137 -8.35 3.62 7.98
C ALA A 137 -9.23 3.99 9.18
N ARG A 138 -10.04 5.04 9.07
CA ARG A 138 -10.99 5.46 10.11
C ARG A 138 -11.99 4.37 10.44
N ALA A 139 -12.58 3.73 9.43
CA ALA A 139 -13.53 2.65 9.64
C ALA A 139 -12.89 1.44 10.34
N ALA A 140 -11.71 1.01 9.90
CA ALA A 140 -10.98 -0.11 10.51
C ALA A 140 -10.55 0.20 11.95
N PHE A 141 -10.12 1.44 12.22
CA PHE A 141 -9.77 1.90 13.55
C PHE A 141 -11.00 1.91 14.48
N ALA A 142 -12.10 2.53 14.05
CA ALA A 142 -13.32 2.65 14.84
C ALA A 142 -13.88 1.29 15.25
N ALA A 143 -13.83 0.30 14.35
CA ALA A 143 -14.26 -1.07 14.62
C ALA A 143 -13.45 -1.77 15.73
N LYS A 144 -12.19 -1.36 15.98
CA LYS A 144 -11.36 -1.92 17.05
C LYS A 144 -11.46 -1.15 18.36
N VAL A 145 -11.72 0.15 18.29
CA VAL A 145 -11.86 1.00 19.48
C VAL A 145 -13.27 0.98 20.06
N GLY A 146 -14.26 0.55 19.28
CA GLY A 146 -15.67 0.52 19.70
C GLY A 146 -16.35 1.88 19.51
N LEU A 147 -15.98 2.61 18.45
CA LEU A 147 -16.51 3.93 18.10
C LEU A 147 -17.55 3.86 16.96
N THR A 148 -18.17 2.70 16.76
CA THR A 148 -19.18 2.44 15.71
C THR A 148 -20.57 2.85 16.16
#